data_AF-A0A5C9AK67-F1
#
_entry.id   AF-A0A5C9AK67-F1
#
_cell.length_a   1.000
_cell.length_b   1.000
_cell.length_c   1.000
_cell.angle_alpha   90.00
_cell.angle_beta   90.00
_cell.angle_gamma   90.00
#
_symmetry.space_group_name_H-M   'P 1'
#
loop_
_entity.id
_entity.type
_entity.pdbx_description
1 polymer ?
#
loop_
_entity_poly.entity_id
_entity_poly.type
_entity_poly.pdbx_seq_one_letter_code
_entity_poly.pdbx_strand_id
1 'polypeptide(L)'
;MIKKTTEIDAILLNLNKAIDAHYQWLVSMFHSVVARDASKPEITDNHSYGLCQFGRWIDHLGPLDNDELPYVRLMDSAHQHMHNCGRELMLAIVENHWQDAHFDAFQEGLLSFTAALTDYKIYLLTIRSNMDVLTGLPGRRVLDESFDHQLRNAEPLNLYLILLDIDRF
;
A
#
# COMPACT_ATOMS: atom_id res chain seq x y z
N MET A 1 -16.06 -1.85 -6.97
CA MET A 1 -15.99 -2.21 -8.41
C MET A 1 -14.81 -3.13 -8.55
N ILE A 2 -14.97 -4.35 -9.09
CA ILE A 2 -13.85 -5.32 -9.15
C ILE A 2 -12.75 -4.74 -10.05
N LYS A 3 -11.54 -4.58 -9.51
CA LYS A 3 -10.38 -4.07 -10.26
C LYS A 3 -10.01 -5.02 -11.37
N LYS A 4 -9.61 -4.47 -12.51
CA LYS A 4 -9.07 -5.28 -13.62
C LYS A 4 -7.70 -5.83 -13.24
N THR A 5 -7.33 -6.99 -13.78
CA THR A 5 -6.01 -7.60 -13.55
C THR A 5 -4.86 -6.63 -13.84
N THR A 6 -4.96 -5.84 -14.91
CA THR A 6 -3.96 -4.82 -15.27
C THR A 6 -3.84 -3.69 -14.24
N GLU A 7 -4.94 -3.33 -13.58
CA GLU A 7 -4.93 -2.32 -12.51
C GLU A 7 -4.26 -2.88 -11.26
N ILE A 8 -4.56 -4.14 -10.89
CA ILE A 8 -3.90 -4.82 -9.77
C ILE A 8 -2.38 -4.92 -10.02
N ASP A 9 -1.97 -5.33 -11.22
CA ASP A 9 -0.55 -5.46 -11.57
C ASP A 9 0.18 -4.10 -11.51
N ALA A 10 -0.48 -3.02 -11.94
CA ALA A 10 0.06 -1.67 -11.82
C ALA A 10 0.22 -1.22 -10.36
N ILE A 11 -0.75 -1.55 -9.49
CA ILE A 11 -0.65 -1.27 -8.05
C ILE A 11 0.50 -2.07 -7.43
N LEU A 12 0.56 -3.39 -7.67
CA LEU A 12 1.62 -4.25 -7.15
C LEU A 12 3.03 -3.77 -7.56
N LEU A 13 3.18 -3.29 -8.80
CA LEU A 13 4.43 -2.71 -9.28
C LEU A 13 4.82 -1.46 -8.46
N ASN A 14 3.88 -0.56 -8.17
CA ASN A 14 4.15 0.64 -7.37
C ASN A 14 4.47 0.30 -5.90
N LEU A 15 3.81 -0.73 -5.33
CA LEU A 15 4.15 -1.22 -3.99
C LEU A 15 5.58 -1.80 -3.94
N ASN A 16 6.06 -2.42 -5.02
CA ASN A 16 7.45 -2.90 -5.10
C ASN A 16 8.44 -1.74 -5.27
N LYS A 17 8.14 -0.76 -6.14
CA LYS A 17 8.96 0.46 -6.29
C LYS A 17 9.12 1.22 -4.97
N ALA A 18 8.08 1.22 -4.13
CA ALA A 18 8.13 1.83 -2.81
C ALA A 18 9.20 1.17 -1.91
N ILE A 19 9.35 -0.15 -1.96
CA ILE A 19 10.40 -0.84 -1.18
C ILE A 19 11.79 -0.38 -1.62
N ASP A 20 12.05 -0.40 -2.93
CA ASP A 20 13.35 0.01 -3.47
C ASP A 20 13.66 1.49 -3.15
N ALA A 21 12.66 2.36 -3.27
CA ALA A 21 12.79 3.78 -2.96
C ALA A 21 13.13 4.02 -1.47
N HIS A 22 12.50 3.28 -0.56
CA HIS A 22 12.78 3.45 0.88
C HIS A 22 14.12 2.83 1.31
N TYR A 23 14.63 1.82 0.60
CA TYR A 23 16.02 1.39 0.76
C TYR A 23 17.01 2.50 0.38
N GLN A 24 16.77 3.18 -0.75
CA GLN A 24 17.61 4.31 -1.16
C GLN A 24 17.52 5.50 -0.20
N TRP A 25 16.32 5.74 0.36
CA TRP A 25 16.09 6.75 1.39
C TRP A 25 16.89 6.44 2.67
N LEU A 26 16.84 5.19 3.16
CA LEU A 26 17.64 4.75 4.31
C LEU A 26 19.16 4.91 4.09
N VAL A 27 19.65 4.49 2.92
CA VAL A 27 21.08 4.67 2.55
C VAL A 27 21.42 6.16 2.48
N SER A 28 20.50 7.01 2.00
CA SER A 28 20.68 8.45 1.95
C SER A 28 20.78 9.08 3.33
N MET A 29 19.96 8.63 4.30
CA MET A 29 20.06 9.07 5.69
C MET A 29 21.43 8.72 6.28
N PHE A 30 21.88 7.48 6.11
CA PHE A 30 23.19 7.03 6.59
C PHE A 30 24.33 7.85 5.97
N HIS A 31 24.31 8.04 4.65
CA HIS A 31 25.30 8.86 3.95
C HIS A 31 25.32 10.31 4.46
N SER A 32 24.15 10.90 4.69
CA SER A 32 24.00 12.25 5.24
C SER A 32 24.62 12.40 6.63
N VAL A 33 24.45 11.40 7.51
CA VAL A 33 25.10 11.40 8.83
C VAL A 33 26.63 11.37 8.69
N VAL A 34 27.16 10.47 7.86
CA VAL A 34 28.62 10.32 7.66
C VAL A 34 29.24 11.58 7.04
N ALA A 35 28.56 12.17 6.06
CA ALA A 35 28.99 13.39 5.38
C ALA A 35 28.76 14.67 6.21
N ARG A 36 28.05 14.59 7.35
CA ARG A 36 27.59 15.74 8.15
C ARG A 36 26.73 16.72 7.35
N ASP A 37 25.93 16.20 6.43
CA ASP A 37 25.00 16.96 5.60
C ASP A 37 23.57 16.44 5.78
N ALA A 38 22.86 17.02 6.76
CA ALA A 38 21.48 16.68 7.08
C ALA A 38 20.45 17.55 6.34
N SER A 39 20.83 18.20 5.22
CA SER A 39 19.98 19.24 4.59
C SER A 39 18.87 18.72 3.67
N LYS A 40 18.77 17.41 3.43
CA LYS A 40 17.79 16.86 2.46
C LYS A 40 16.34 16.98 2.97
N PRO A 41 15.45 17.72 2.27
CA PRO A 41 14.06 17.91 2.70
C PRO A 41 13.25 16.61 2.80
N GLU A 42 13.52 15.62 1.96
CA GLU A 42 12.89 14.29 2.00
C GLU A 42 13.18 13.52 3.30
N ILE A 43 14.10 14.01 4.14
CA ILE A 43 14.45 13.43 5.43
C ILE A 43 13.99 14.35 6.57
N THR A 44 14.22 15.66 6.45
CA THR A 44 14.05 16.60 7.57
C THR A 44 12.74 17.39 7.59
N ASP A 45 11.99 17.43 6.48
CA ASP A 45 10.70 18.12 6.45
C ASP A 45 9.66 17.45 7.37
N ASN A 46 8.84 18.25 8.04
CA ASN A 46 7.78 17.79 8.94
C ASN A 46 6.72 16.94 8.22
N HIS A 47 6.56 17.12 6.91
CA HIS A 47 5.66 16.38 6.05
C HIS A 47 6.43 15.66 4.93
N SER A 48 7.67 15.21 5.23
CA SER A 48 8.54 14.54 4.26
C SER A 48 7.91 13.30 3.61
N TYR A 49 6.98 12.65 4.29
CA TYR A 49 6.16 11.56 3.73
C TYR A 49 5.41 11.98 2.45
N GLY A 50 4.98 13.24 2.32
CA GLY A 50 4.30 13.74 1.13
C GLY A 50 5.24 14.07 -0.04
N LEU A 51 6.57 14.08 0.19
CA LEU A 51 7.57 14.44 -0.83
C LEU A 51 8.06 13.22 -1.61
N CYS A 52 8.05 12.04 -0.99
CA CYS A 52 8.52 10.82 -1.62
C CYS A 52 7.57 10.37 -2.75
N GLN A 53 8.05 9.48 -3.63
CA GLN A 53 7.23 8.97 -4.73
C GLN A 53 5.99 8.22 -4.22
N PHE A 54 6.12 7.49 -3.11
CA PHE A 54 5.03 6.68 -2.55
C PHE A 54 3.93 7.54 -1.95
N GLY A 55 4.26 8.54 -1.12
CA GLY A 55 3.26 9.45 -0.55
C GLY A 55 2.47 10.19 -1.62
N ARG A 56 3.16 10.71 -2.65
CA ARG A 56 2.49 11.31 -3.81
C ARG A 56 1.60 10.31 -4.54
N TRP A 57 2.01 9.05 -4.66
CA TRP A 57 1.18 8.02 -5.29
C TRP A 57 -0.08 7.70 -4.48
N ILE A 58 0.02 7.63 -3.15
CA ILE A 58 -1.13 7.42 -2.25
C ILE A 58 -2.18 8.53 -2.42
N ASP A 59 -1.75 9.80 -2.46
CA ASP A 59 -2.65 10.95 -2.63
C ASP A 59 -3.40 10.94 -3.97
N HIS A 60 -2.86 10.24 -4.97
CA HIS A 60 -3.43 10.11 -6.31
C HIS A 60 -4.08 8.74 -6.55
N LEU A 61 -4.22 7.90 -5.51
CA LEU A 61 -5.09 6.74 -5.60
C LEU A 61 -6.52 7.25 -5.83
N GLY A 62 -7.12 6.82 -6.95
CA GLY A 62 -8.50 7.12 -7.26
C GLY A 62 -9.47 6.58 -6.21
N PRO A 63 -10.79 6.72 -6.42
CA PRO A 63 -11.78 6.27 -5.45
C PRO A 63 -11.60 4.77 -5.13
N LEU A 64 -11.31 4.49 -3.87
CA LEU A 64 -11.19 3.15 -3.31
C LEU A 64 -12.57 2.64 -2.90
N ASP A 65 -12.79 1.33 -3.02
CA ASP A 65 -13.97 0.72 -2.41
C ASP A 65 -13.77 0.45 -0.91
N ASN A 66 -14.86 0.10 -0.24
CA ASN A 66 -14.86 -0.12 1.21
C ASN A 66 -13.99 -1.31 1.65
N ASP A 67 -13.71 -2.24 0.74
CA ASP A 67 -12.90 -3.43 1.04
C ASP A 67 -11.40 -3.10 1.03
N GLU A 68 -10.96 -2.22 0.13
CA GLU A 68 -9.57 -1.78 0.03
C GLU A 68 -9.19 -0.65 0.98
N LEU A 69 -10.14 0.22 1.30
CA LEU A 69 -9.90 1.41 2.09
C LEU A 69 -9.16 1.15 3.42
N PRO A 70 -9.45 0.07 4.19
CA PRO A 70 -8.71 -0.23 5.41
C PRO A 70 -7.21 -0.48 5.18
N TYR A 71 -6.86 -1.21 4.11
CA TYR A 71 -5.46 -1.51 3.77
C TYR A 71 -4.70 -0.25 3.37
N VAL A 72 -5.32 0.60 2.54
CA VAL A 72 -4.69 1.85 2.12
C VAL A 72 -4.47 2.79 3.31
N ARG A 73 -5.47 2.94 4.19
CA ARG A 73 -5.33 3.76 5.40
C ARG A 73 -4.24 3.24 6.34
N LEU A 74 -4.14 1.92 6.50
CA LEU A 74 -3.13 1.30 7.34
C LEU A 74 -1.72 1.58 6.82
N MET A 75 -1.48 1.37 5.51
CA MET A 75 -0.15 1.63 4.94
C MET A 75 0.20 3.12 4.90
N ASP A 76 -0.77 4.01 4.68
CA ASP A 76 -0.56 5.46 4.74
C ASP A 76 -0.17 5.91 6.16
N SER A 77 -0.90 5.45 7.18
CA SER A 77 -0.57 5.74 8.57
C SER A 77 0.81 5.20 8.96
N ALA A 78 1.16 3.98 8.54
CA ALA A 78 2.45 3.37 8.82
C ALA A 78 3.60 4.12 8.10
N HIS A 79 3.36 4.55 6.86
CA HIS A 79 4.30 5.34 6.08
C HIS A 79 4.60 6.70 6.72
N GLN A 80 3.56 7.42 7.14
CA GLN A 80 3.73 8.69 7.86
C GLN A 80 4.52 8.48 9.17
N HIS A 81 4.19 7.44 9.93
CA HIS A 81 4.88 7.12 11.18
C HIS A 81 6.37 6.79 10.95
N MET A 82 6.70 5.96 9.96
CA MET A 82 8.09 5.63 9.58
C MET A 82 8.90 6.89 9.22
N HIS A 83 8.33 7.80 8.42
CA HIS A 83 8.98 9.07 8.08
C HIS A 83 9.21 9.95 9.33
N ASN A 84 8.23 10.02 10.22
CA ASN A 84 8.33 10.80 11.45
C ASN A 84 9.45 10.27 12.36
N CYS A 85 9.54 8.95 12.55
CA CYS A 85 10.63 8.33 13.30
C CYS A 85 12.00 8.57 12.63
N GLY A 86 12.07 8.50 11.30
CA GLY A 86 13.30 8.77 10.56
C GLY A 86 13.79 10.21 10.73
N ARG A 87 12.86 11.18 10.67
CA ARG A 87 13.15 12.60 10.93
C ARG A 87 13.63 12.83 12.37
N GLU A 88 12.93 12.27 13.36
CA GLU A 88 13.28 12.40 14.78
C GLU A 88 14.65 11.77 15.09
N LEU A 89 14.94 10.60 14.52
CA LEU A 89 16.24 9.95 14.60
C LEU A 89 17.35 10.85 14.05
N MET A 90 17.15 11.41 12.84
CA MET A 90 18.14 12.29 12.21
C MET A 90 18.38 13.58 12.99
N LEU A 91 17.32 14.18 13.53
CA LEU A 91 17.43 15.37 14.38
C LEU A 91 18.22 15.07 15.66
N ALA A 92 17.92 13.96 16.34
CA ALA A 92 18.61 13.55 17.56
C ALA A 92 20.11 13.24 17.33
N ILE A 93 20.45 12.69 16.16
CA ILE A 93 21.85 12.47 15.76
C ILE A 93 22.55 13.82 15.55
N VAL A 94 21.96 14.75 14.81
CA VAL A 94 22.55 16.07 14.52
C VAL A 94 22.74 16.90 15.80
N GLU A 95 21.78 16.83 16.71
CA GLU A 95 21.79 17.58 17.98
C GLU A 95 22.57 16.85 19.11
N ASN A 96 23.18 15.70 18.82
CA ASN A 96 23.97 14.89 19.75
C ASN A 96 23.22 14.44 21.03
N HIS A 97 21.93 14.12 20.91
CA HIS A 97 21.13 13.56 22.03
C HIS A 97 20.45 12.23 21.70
N TRP A 98 20.86 11.57 20.61
CA TRP A 98 20.37 10.25 20.22
C TRP A 98 20.56 9.19 21.32
N GLN A 99 19.69 8.18 21.27
CA GLN A 99 19.61 7.02 22.15
C GLN A 99 19.24 5.79 21.31
N ASP A 100 19.56 4.59 21.78
CA ASP A 100 19.21 3.33 21.10
C ASP A 100 17.70 3.24 20.81
N ALA A 101 16.87 3.78 21.71
CA ALA A 101 15.41 3.85 21.54
C ALA A 101 14.95 4.56 20.25
N HIS A 102 15.73 5.52 19.72
CA HIS A 102 15.39 6.17 18.44
C HIS A 102 15.58 5.22 17.25
N PHE A 103 16.62 4.38 17.29
CA PHE A 103 16.86 3.38 16.26
C PHE A 103 15.83 2.26 16.33
N ASP A 104 15.50 1.78 17.54
CA ASP A 104 14.47 0.76 17.74
C ASP A 104 13.10 1.25 17.26
N ALA A 105 12.71 2.48 17.61
CA ALA A 105 11.46 3.08 17.15
C ALA A 105 11.41 3.24 15.63
N PHE A 106 12.51 3.68 15.00
CA PHE A 106 12.60 3.76 13.55
C PHE A 106 12.49 2.39 12.88
N GLN A 107 13.16 1.38 13.43
CA GLN A 107 13.09 0.01 12.94
C GLN A 107 11.67 -0.58 13.08
N GLU A 108 11.00 -0.34 14.20
CA GLU A 108 9.60 -0.76 14.42
C GLU A 108 8.67 -0.09 13.40
N GLY A 109 8.83 1.22 13.16
CA GLY A 109 8.08 1.95 12.14
C GLY A 109 8.32 1.42 10.72
N LEU A 110 9.58 1.13 10.37
CA LEU A 110 9.95 0.56 9.07
C LEU A 110 9.35 -0.84 8.87
N LEU A 111 9.44 -1.71 9.87
CA LEU A 111 8.85 -3.05 9.81
C LEU A 111 7.32 -2.98 9.72
N SER A 112 6.69 -2.09 10.48
CA SER A 112 5.24 -1.84 10.42
C SER A 112 4.78 -1.40 9.03
N PHE A 113 5.54 -0.51 8.38
CA PHE A 113 5.29 -0.12 6.99
C PHE A 113 5.39 -1.31 6.03
N THR A 114 6.44 -2.12 6.13
CA THR A 114 6.59 -3.30 5.25
C THR A 114 5.51 -4.36 5.48
N ALA A 115 5.04 -4.53 6.73
CA ALA A 115 3.93 -5.42 7.06
C ALA A 115 2.63 -4.93 6.41
N ALA A 116 2.30 -3.64 6.55
CA ALA A 116 1.11 -3.05 5.95
C ALA A 116 1.10 -3.18 4.41
N LEU A 117 2.25 -3.00 3.75
CA LEU A 117 2.38 -3.27 2.31
C LEU A 117 2.16 -4.75 1.97
N THR A 118 2.66 -5.66 2.81
CA THR A 118 2.51 -7.11 2.61
C THR A 118 1.05 -7.53 2.71
N ASP A 119 0.33 -7.04 3.72
CA ASP A 119 -1.09 -7.31 3.90
C ASP A 119 -1.90 -6.87 2.67
N TYR A 120 -1.62 -5.66 2.17
CA TYR A 120 -2.29 -5.16 0.98
C TYR A 120 -1.94 -5.97 -0.29
N LYS A 121 -0.68 -6.39 -0.45
CA LYS A 121 -0.27 -7.28 -1.55
C LYS A 121 -1.00 -8.62 -1.50
N ILE A 122 -1.12 -9.23 -0.32
CA ILE A 122 -1.83 -10.50 -0.14
C ILE A 122 -3.30 -10.35 -0.53
N TYR A 123 -3.95 -9.29 -0.07
CA TYR A 123 -5.33 -8.97 -0.44
C TYR A 123 -5.49 -8.84 -1.97
N LEU A 124 -4.65 -8.04 -2.62
CA LEU A 124 -4.69 -7.83 -4.07
C LEU A 124 -4.45 -9.13 -4.86
N LEU A 125 -3.48 -9.94 -4.44
CA LEU A 125 -3.17 -11.22 -5.09
C LEU A 125 -4.29 -12.22 -4.92
N THR A 126 -4.99 -12.22 -3.79
CA THR A 126 -6.15 -13.08 -3.55
C THR A 126 -7.27 -12.73 -4.53
N ILE A 127 -7.60 -11.44 -4.67
CA ILE A 127 -8.59 -10.98 -5.65
C ILE A 127 -8.15 -11.32 -7.07
N ARG A 128 -6.90 -11.04 -7.43
CA ARG A 128 -6.34 -11.34 -8.75
C ARG A 128 -6.40 -12.83 -9.07
N SER A 129 -6.14 -13.70 -8.10
CA SER A 129 -6.16 -15.16 -8.29
C SER A 129 -7.55 -15.71 -8.58
N ASN A 130 -8.60 -14.98 -8.20
CA ASN A 130 -9.98 -15.33 -8.46
C ASN A 130 -10.48 -14.79 -9.82
N MET A 131 -9.63 -14.11 -10.60
CA MET A 131 -9.91 -13.68 -11.97
C MET A 131 -9.47 -14.76 -12.97
N ASP A 132 -10.32 -15.04 -13.96
CA ASP A 132 -9.99 -15.96 -15.04
C ASP A 132 -8.90 -15.37 -15.95
N VAL A 133 -7.84 -16.14 -16.19
CA VAL A 133 -6.66 -15.69 -16.94
C VAL A 133 -6.96 -15.51 -18.43
N LEU A 134 -7.87 -16.33 -18.99
CA LEU A 134 -8.17 -16.33 -20.42
C LEU A 134 -9.04 -15.14 -20.82
N THR A 135 -10.07 -14.85 -20.03
CA THR A 135 -11.11 -13.87 -20.35
C THR A 135 -10.96 -12.56 -19.58
N GLY A 136 -10.25 -12.57 -18.45
CA GLY A 136 -10.18 -11.44 -17.53
C GLY A 136 -11.51 -11.17 -16.81
N LEU A 137 -12.45 -12.14 -16.81
CA LEU A 137 -13.69 -12.08 -16.04
C LEU A 137 -13.50 -12.63 -14.62
N PRO A 138 -14.33 -12.23 -13.64
CA PRO A 138 -14.34 -12.89 -12.34
C PRO A 138 -14.68 -14.37 -12.50
N GLY A 139 -13.87 -15.24 -11.90
CA GLY A 139 -14.13 -16.67 -11.85
C GLY A 139 -15.27 -17.01 -10.88
N ARG A 140 -15.70 -18.28 -10.91
CA ARG A 140 -16.80 -18.79 -10.05
C ARG A 140 -16.61 -18.44 -8.57
N ARG A 141 -15.38 -18.54 -8.07
CA ARG A 141 -15.07 -18.28 -6.66
C ARG A 141 -15.45 -16.86 -6.20
N VAL A 142 -15.32 -15.85 -7.06
CA VAL A 142 -15.76 -14.48 -6.75
C VAL A 142 -17.27 -14.42 -6.55
N LEU A 143 -18.02 -15.12 -7.41
CA LEU A 143 -19.47 -15.22 -7.26
C LEU A 143 -19.82 -15.93 -5.96
N ASP A 144 -19.19 -17.09 -5.67
CA ASP A 144 -19.45 -17.87 -4.46
C ASP A 144 -19.22 -17.06 -3.17
N GLU A 145 -18.13 -16.27 -3.10
CA GLU A 145 -17.78 -15.48 -1.91
C GLU A 145 -18.62 -14.20 -1.76
N SER A 146 -19.18 -13.67 -2.85
CA SER A 146 -19.88 -12.36 -2.83
C SER A 146 -21.40 -12.45 -3.00
N PHE A 147 -21.96 -13.57 -3.47
CA PHE A 147 -23.39 -13.69 -3.82
C PHE A 147 -24.32 -13.37 -2.64
N ASP A 148 -24.02 -13.88 -1.46
CA ASP A 148 -24.78 -13.63 -0.24
C ASP A 148 -24.88 -12.13 0.10
N HIS A 149 -23.79 -11.40 -0.10
CA HIS A 149 -23.74 -9.96 0.12
C HIS A 149 -24.53 -9.19 -0.96
N GLN A 150 -24.39 -9.59 -2.22
CA GLN A 150 -25.13 -8.99 -3.34
C GLN A 150 -26.65 -9.19 -3.18
N LEU A 151 -27.08 -10.36 -2.74
CA LEU A 151 -28.49 -10.67 -2.52
C LEU A 151 -29.11 -9.82 -1.40
N ARG A 152 -28.40 -9.66 -0.27
CA ARG A 152 -28.86 -8.81 0.84
C ARG A 152 -29.01 -7.34 0.45
N ASN A 153 -28.16 -6.85 -0.45
CA ASN A 153 -28.15 -5.45 -0.87
C ASN A 153 -29.03 -5.16 -2.11
N ALA A 154 -29.76 -6.16 -2.62
CA ALA A 154 -30.58 -5.98 -3.81
C ALA A 154 -31.83 -5.13 -3.57
N GLU A 155 -32.34 -5.09 -2.33
CA GLU A 155 -33.57 -4.37 -1.98
C GLU A 155 -33.47 -2.85 -2.24
N PRO A 156 -34.55 -2.20 -2.72
CA PRO A 156 -35.89 -2.73 -2.97
C PRO A 156 -36.06 -3.40 -4.35
N LEU A 157 -34.97 -3.57 -5.11
CA LEU A 157 -35.00 -4.19 -6.43
C LEU A 157 -34.92 -5.72 -6.34
N ASN A 158 -35.19 -6.39 -7.46
CA ASN A 158 -35.03 -7.84 -7.59
C ASN A 158 -33.63 -8.16 -8.16
N LEU A 159 -33.01 -9.23 -7.66
CA LEU A 159 -31.75 -9.78 -8.20
C LEU A 159 -32.05 -11.01 -9.08
N TYR A 160 -31.41 -11.07 -10.25
CA TYR A 160 -31.54 -12.20 -11.19
C TYR A 160 -30.16 -12.75 -11.54
N LEU A 161 -30.06 -14.06 -11.77
CA LEU A 161 -28.88 -14.74 -12.28
C LEU A 161 -29.16 -15.22 -13.71
N ILE A 162 -28.35 -14.78 -14.67
CA ILE A 162 -28.43 -15.21 -16.07
C ILE A 162 -27.24 -16.11 -16.37
N LEU A 163 -27.53 -17.36 -16.75
CA LEU A 163 -26.53 -18.31 -17.20
C LEU A 163 -26.49 -18.32 -18.73
N LEU A 164 -25.29 -18.13 -19.30
CA LEU A 164 -25.05 -18.20 -20.74
C LEU A 164 -24.07 -19.35 -21.01
N ASP A 165 -24.35 -20.15 -22.04
CA ASP A 165 -23.51 -21.26 -22.51
C ASP A 165 -23.34 -21.13 -24.02
N ILE A 166 -22.11 -21.29 -24.53
CA ILE A 166 -21.82 -21.14 -25.97
C ILE A 166 -22.08 -22.49 -26.64
N ASP A 167 -23.11 -22.53 -27.48
CA ASP A 167 -23.49 -23.75 -28.19
C ASP A 167 -22.38 -24.22 -29.14
N ARG A 168 -21.78 -25.39 -28.84
CA ARG A 168 -20.81 -26.10 -29.69
C ARG A 168 -19.53 -25.29 -30.00
N PHE A 169 -18.96 -24.61 -29.00
CA PHE A 169 -17.63 -23.97 -29.05
C PHE A 169 -16.48 -24.98 -29.16
#